data_AF-A0A955VUK9-F1
#
_entry.id   AF-A0A955VUK9-F1
#
_cell.length_a   1.000
_cell.length_b   1.000
_cell.length_c   1.000
_cell.angle_alpha   90.00
_cell.angle_beta   90.00
_cell.angle_gamma   90.00
#
_symmetry.space_group_name_H-M   'P 1'
#
loop_
_entity.id
_entity.type
_entity.pdbx_description
1 polymer ?
#
loop_
_entity_poly.entity_id
_entity_poly.type
_entity_poly.pdbx_seq_one_letter_code
_entity_poly.pdbx_strand_id
1 'polypeptide(L)'
;MPLQSIEVKTLVGAGFSKPAQASSYYPGGARETHLHLGTPTQAEGLTAGKGAVLVTFIAVKVEGRHLGNLRRRPDGLFEQAPPGTPEDFVSTLAGLGLLAEDAPREAAVAEDEAEVRSRKSLDPAPATPAAAPPTQRAVGPAYEKEDSPTHQRLEPLPAPPAPALPGDGHVGQPRPLPVHEPTRDAAFAARPSSQETQAMATPYSIDISMSQSTVAALVNGGFKLYAFKGVQTTMGGGAPVVWFESTAFSLTTTISWEEQYQAYTSTSAIIPSGRIVASAAYDADLGQELTVTSSAGTGTVGNGATDGAISILNATTTPFTCGISQVVNNQASPLCAFPLFGNNLDVMAPIEKVLLMFATDSINTGTVIYKAYSQGVLVDLTGATDRDVSYDMNTGWAWGGFSWGQAVAPNKDLVPLLIDSSSSLAKKRLRSLHA
;
A
#
# COMPACT_ATOMS: atom_id res chain seq x y z
N MET A 1 20.07 24.79 10.30
CA MET A 1 20.82 23.59 9.87
C MET A 1 21.63 23.94 8.61
N PRO A 2 22.84 23.40 8.41
CA PRO A 2 23.64 23.70 7.21
C PRO A 2 22.88 23.35 5.90
N LEU A 3 23.23 24.00 4.78
CA LEU A 3 22.74 23.59 3.46
C LEU A 3 23.15 22.14 3.21
N GLN A 4 22.16 21.26 3.06
CA GLN A 4 22.40 19.85 2.80
C GLN A 4 22.68 19.67 1.30
N SER A 5 23.80 19.03 0.99
CA SER A 5 24.12 18.63 -0.37
C SER A 5 23.34 17.37 -0.74
N ILE A 6 22.70 17.38 -1.91
CA ILE A 6 21.99 16.23 -2.48
C ILE A 6 22.78 15.72 -3.68
N GLU A 7 23.09 14.43 -3.68
CA GLU A 7 23.72 13.75 -4.82
C GLU A 7 22.83 13.84 -6.07
N VAL A 8 23.40 14.22 -7.21
CA VAL A 8 22.67 14.36 -8.49
C VAL A 8 21.98 13.06 -8.89
N LYS A 9 22.61 11.91 -8.64
CA LYS A 9 22.02 10.59 -8.92
C LYS A 9 20.72 10.35 -8.13
N THR A 10 20.58 10.93 -6.94
CA THR A 10 19.36 10.82 -6.13
C THR A 10 18.22 11.58 -6.78
N LEU A 11 18.48 12.81 -7.26
CA LEU A 11 17.48 13.59 -8.00
C LEU A 11 17.06 12.89 -9.29
N VAL A 12 18.02 12.36 -10.06
CA VAL A 12 17.72 11.61 -11.28
C VAL A 12 16.93 10.33 -10.99
N GLY A 13 17.27 9.60 -9.93
CA GLY A 13 16.53 8.42 -9.48
C GLY A 13 15.09 8.73 -9.05
N ALA A 14 14.86 9.94 -8.52
CA ALA A 14 13.54 10.45 -8.19
C ALA A 14 12.76 11.00 -9.41
N GLY A 15 13.25 10.76 -10.64
CA GLY A 15 12.56 11.15 -11.87
C GLY A 15 12.77 12.61 -12.28
N PHE A 16 13.68 13.34 -11.65
CA PHE A 16 14.10 14.65 -12.14
C PHE A 16 15.08 14.51 -13.31
N SER A 17 15.07 15.50 -14.19
CA SER A 17 15.90 15.60 -15.38
C SER A 17 17.36 15.69 -14.98
N LYS A 18 18.26 15.30 -15.88
CA LYS A 18 19.63 15.79 -15.79
C LYS A 18 19.60 17.33 -15.87
N PRO A 19 20.52 18.04 -15.20
CA PRO A 19 20.51 19.50 -15.24
C PRO A 19 20.67 19.96 -16.69
N ALA A 20 19.59 20.45 -17.29
CA ALA A 20 19.67 21.27 -18.48
C ALA A 20 20.24 22.61 -18.02
N GLN A 21 21.11 23.22 -18.81
CA GLN A 21 21.91 24.40 -18.45
C GLN A 21 21.19 25.40 -17.51
N ALA A 22 21.93 25.87 -16.50
CA ALA A 22 21.49 26.70 -15.36
C ALA A 22 20.77 25.94 -14.22
N SER A 23 21.54 25.21 -13.41
CA SER A 23 21.27 24.86 -12.00
C SER A 23 19.82 24.54 -11.62
N SER A 24 19.07 23.87 -12.50
CA SER A 24 17.64 23.59 -12.31
C SER A 24 17.31 22.17 -12.71
N TYR A 25 16.50 21.49 -11.89
CA TYR A 25 16.00 20.13 -12.13
C TYR A 25 14.48 20.16 -12.38
N TYR A 26 14.01 19.37 -13.35
CA TYR A 26 12.60 19.28 -13.78
C TYR A 26 12.13 17.82 -13.81
N PRO A 27 10.88 17.45 -13.50
CA PRO A 27 10.42 16.07 -13.69
C PRO A 27 10.45 15.65 -15.16
N GLY A 28 10.88 14.43 -15.45
CA GLY A 28 11.13 13.94 -16.82
C GLY A 28 9.89 13.80 -17.72
N GLY A 29 8.66 13.95 -17.19
CA GLY A 29 7.43 13.68 -17.93
C GLY A 29 6.29 14.69 -17.77
N ALA A 30 6.42 15.70 -16.91
CA ALA A 30 5.35 16.67 -16.64
C ALA A 30 5.86 18.11 -16.85
N ARG A 31 5.74 18.63 -18.07
CA ARG A 31 6.20 19.98 -18.42
C ARG A 31 5.24 21.08 -17.99
N GLU A 32 3.98 20.75 -17.77
CA GLU A 32 2.94 21.73 -17.47
C GLU A 32 2.78 21.92 -15.96
N THR A 33 2.64 20.83 -15.20
CA THR A 33 2.45 20.87 -13.75
C THR A 33 3.56 20.12 -13.02
N HIS A 34 4.44 20.84 -12.32
CA HIS A 34 5.64 20.28 -11.70
C HIS A 34 6.32 21.21 -10.68
N LEU A 35 7.24 20.63 -9.89
CA LEU A 35 8.18 21.36 -9.03
C LEU A 35 9.51 21.61 -9.76
N HIS A 36 10.04 22.81 -9.58
CA HIS A 36 11.36 23.26 -10.04
C HIS A 36 12.29 23.35 -8.85
N LEU A 37 13.44 22.68 -8.89
CA LEU A 37 14.44 22.80 -7.83
C LEU A 37 15.59 23.68 -8.30
N GLY A 38 15.88 24.75 -7.55
CA GLY A 38 17.06 25.58 -7.72
C GLY A 38 18.26 24.98 -7.01
N THR A 39 19.20 24.43 -7.77
CA THR A 39 20.25 23.56 -7.26
C THR A 39 21.66 24.01 -7.63
N PRO A 40 22.17 25.15 -7.12
CA PRO A 40 23.55 25.55 -7.39
C PRO A 40 24.56 24.60 -6.74
N THR A 41 25.79 24.61 -7.27
CA THR A 41 26.94 23.93 -6.63
C THR A 41 27.60 24.79 -5.55
N GLN A 42 27.26 26.08 -5.47
CA GLN A 42 27.71 27.00 -4.43
C GLN A 42 26.58 27.94 -3.99
N ALA A 43 26.37 28.09 -2.68
CA ALA A 43 25.41 29.04 -2.11
C ALA A 43 25.80 29.38 -0.67
N GLU A 44 25.66 30.65 -0.28
CA GLU A 44 25.87 31.11 1.11
C GLU A 44 27.24 30.72 1.68
N GLY A 45 28.29 30.78 0.86
CA GLY A 45 29.65 30.40 1.25
C GLY A 45 29.90 28.88 1.35
N LEU A 46 28.90 28.06 1.06
CA LEU A 46 29.02 26.60 1.01
C LEU A 46 29.21 26.13 -0.43
N THR A 47 30.04 25.09 -0.60
CA THR A 47 30.26 24.40 -1.88
C THR A 47 29.79 22.96 -1.74
N ALA A 48 28.93 22.51 -2.65
CA ALA A 48 28.48 21.13 -2.70
C ALA A 48 29.66 20.18 -3.01
N GLY A 49 29.62 18.97 -2.45
CA GLY A 49 30.54 17.91 -2.81
C GLY A 49 30.50 17.59 -4.31
N LYS A 50 31.58 17.00 -4.85
CA LYS A 50 31.65 16.59 -6.25
C LYS A 50 30.51 15.61 -6.57
N GLY A 51 29.66 15.98 -7.53
CA GLY A 51 28.49 15.16 -7.90
C GLY A 51 27.23 15.46 -7.08
N ALA A 52 27.26 16.45 -6.20
CA ALA A 52 26.13 16.93 -5.43
C ALA A 52 25.77 18.38 -5.75
N VAL A 53 24.59 18.80 -5.29
CA VAL A 53 24.05 20.16 -5.44
C VAL A 53 23.39 20.62 -4.13
N LEU A 54 23.22 21.93 -3.93
CA LEU A 54 22.51 22.50 -2.78
C LEU A 54 21.11 22.93 -3.19
N VAL A 55 20.05 22.55 -2.49
CA VAL A 55 18.69 23.06 -2.81
C VAL A 55 18.48 24.41 -2.15
N THR A 56 18.27 25.45 -2.96
CA THR A 56 18.16 26.85 -2.51
C THR A 56 16.77 27.44 -2.67
N PHE A 57 16.00 26.94 -3.64
CA PHE A 57 14.58 27.27 -3.78
C PHE A 57 13.80 26.12 -4.42
N ILE A 58 12.47 26.12 -4.21
CA ILE A 58 11.50 25.24 -4.84
C ILE A 58 10.47 26.15 -5.53
N ALA A 59 10.30 26.03 -6.84
CA ALA A 59 9.29 26.77 -7.58
C ALA A 59 8.16 25.82 -8.01
N VAL A 60 6.92 26.29 -7.92
CA VAL A 60 5.73 25.50 -8.31
C VAL A 60 5.23 26.02 -9.65
N LYS A 61 5.02 25.10 -10.60
CA LYS A 61 4.32 25.37 -11.86
C LYS A 61 3.08 24.48 -11.97
N VAL A 62 1.98 25.05 -12.43
CA VAL A 62 0.73 24.34 -12.75
C VAL A 62 0.29 24.82 -14.12
N GLU A 63 0.05 23.89 -15.05
CA GLU A 63 -0.41 24.21 -16.41
C GLU A 63 0.46 25.27 -17.13
N GLY A 64 1.78 25.16 -16.94
CA GLY A 64 2.76 26.07 -17.53
C GLY A 64 2.91 27.40 -16.80
N ARG A 65 1.95 27.75 -15.92
CA ARG A 65 1.94 28.97 -15.12
C ARG A 65 2.80 28.80 -13.86
N HIS A 66 3.67 29.77 -13.61
CA HIS A 66 4.42 29.85 -12.35
C HIS A 66 3.51 30.39 -11.24
N LEU A 67 3.33 29.61 -10.18
CA LEU A 67 2.47 29.99 -9.04
C LEU A 67 3.25 30.65 -7.90
N GLY A 68 4.55 30.37 -7.79
CA GLY A 68 5.41 30.97 -6.79
C GLY A 68 6.64 30.13 -6.47
N ASN A 69 7.45 30.64 -5.55
CA ASN A 69 8.67 30.00 -5.08
C ASN A 69 8.76 30.01 -3.54
N LEU A 70 9.25 28.89 -3.02
CA LEU A 70 9.76 28.75 -1.67
C LEU A 70 11.27 28.98 -1.71
N ARG A 71 11.77 29.90 -0.89
CA ARG A 71 13.20 30.13 -0.70
C ARG A 71 13.65 29.48 0.59
N ARG A 72 14.82 28.83 0.57
CA ARG A 72 15.40 28.27 1.79
C ARG A 72 15.95 29.39 2.67
N ARG A 73 15.59 29.37 3.94
CA ARG A 73 16.10 30.22 5.01
C ARG A 73 17.42 29.68 5.57
N PRO A 74 18.21 30.51 6.27
CA PRO A 74 19.43 30.07 6.96
C PRO A 74 19.19 28.99 8.03
N ASP A 75 18.00 28.92 8.63
CA ASP A 75 17.66 27.87 9.60
C ASP A 75 17.41 26.50 8.94
N GLY A 76 17.28 26.47 7.61
CA GLY A 76 17.06 25.28 6.79
C GLY A 76 15.61 25.04 6.39
N LEU A 77 14.68 25.87 6.88
CA LEU A 77 13.28 25.84 6.49
C LEU A 77 13.06 26.58 5.18
N PHE A 78 11.90 26.38 4.56
CA PHE A 78 11.51 27.08 3.34
C PHE A 78 10.43 28.11 3.68
N GLU A 79 10.57 29.33 3.16
CA GLU A 79 9.56 30.38 3.27
C GLU A 79 9.14 30.85 1.88
N GLN A 80 7.89 31.31 1.75
CA GLN A 80 7.41 31.87 0.49
C GLN A 80 8.15 33.17 0.17
N ALA A 81 8.68 33.31 -1.05
CA ALA A 81 9.18 34.60 -1.49
C ALA A 81 8.00 35.49 -1.98
N PRO A 82 8.00 36.80 -1.71
CA PRO A 82 6.91 37.69 -2.12
C PRO A 82 6.99 38.12 -3.61
N PRO A 83 5.89 38.43 -4.33
CA PRO A 83 4.52 37.90 -4.27
C PRO A 83 4.02 37.28 -5.62
N GLY A 84 3.19 36.25 -5.48
CA GLY A 84 2.03 35.89 -6.33
C GLY A 84 0.85 35.61 -5.38
N THR A 85 -0.40 35.57 -5.86
CA THR A 85 -1.60 35.37 -5.00
C THR A 85 -1.40 34.17 -4.05
N PRO A 86 -1.25 34.38 -2.72
CA PRO A 86 -0.85 33.32 -1.79
C PRO A 86 -1.84 32.15 -1.74
N GLU A 87 -3.11 32.41 -2.01
CA GLU A 87 -4.19 31.41 -1.92
C GLU A 87 -4.01 30.27 -2.93
N ASP A 88 -3.70 30.58 -4.19
CA ASP A 88 -3.50 29.56 -5.23
C ASP A 88 -2.24 28.71 -4.93
N PHE A 89 -1.20 29.35 -4.41
CA PHE A 89 0.07 28.70 -4.12
C PHE A 89 -0.03 27.74 -2.92
N VAL A 90 -0.60 28.21 -1.81
CA VAL A 90 -0.79 27.39 -0.60
C VAL A 90 -1.80 26.27 -0.86
N SER A 91 -2.91 26.55 -1.55
CA SER A 91 -3.89 25.53 -1.94
C SER A 91 -3.25 24.46 -2.85
N THR A 92 -2.40 24.87 -3.79
CA THR A 92 -1.66 23.93 -4.64
C THR A 92 -0.68 23.09 -3.83
N LEU A 93 0.11 23.70 -2.94
CA LEU A 93 1.04 22.95 -2.07
C LEU A 93 0.28 21.96 -1.17
N ALA A 94 -0.89 22.33 -0.67
CA ALA A 94 -1.77 21.44 0.09
C ALA A 94 -2.30 20.28 -0.76
N GLY A 95 -2.80 20.56 -1.97
CA GLY A 95 -3.27 19.54 -2.91
C GLY A 95 -2.16 18.58 -3.39
N LEU A 96 -0.89 19.03 -3.36
CA LEU A 96 0.29 18.21 -3.62
C LEU A 96 0.82 17.48 -2.37
N GLY A 97 0.23 17.71 -1.18
CA GLY A 97 0.68 17.10 0.08
C GLY A 97 2.05 17.59 0.57
N LEU A 98 2.46 18.81 0.19
CA LEU A 98 3.80 19.37 0.44
C LEU A 98 3.88 20.32 1.64
N LEU A 99 2.73 20.70 2.20
CA LEU A 99 2.71 21.47 3.44
C LEU A 99 2.83 20.49 4.60
N ALA A 100 3.75 20.79 5.53
CA ALA A 100 3.68 20.17 6.84
C ALA A 100 2.34 20.58 7.47
N GLU A 101 1.56 19.63 7.96
CA GLU A 101 0.38 19.95 8.77
C GLU A 101 0.89 20.71 10.00
N ASP A 102 0.62 22.02 10.08
CA ASP A 102 1.14 22.85 11.17
C ASP A 102 0.80 22.24 12.54
N ALA A 103 1.80 22.27 13.42
CA ALA A 103 1.65 22.16 14.86
C ALA A 103 0.57 23.15 15.36
N PRO A 104 -0.16 22.81 16.44
CA PRO A 104 -1.35 23.56 16.84
C PRO A 104 -1.05 25.06 17.02
N ARG A 105 -1.78 25.90 16.29
CA ARG A 105 -1.92 27.34 16.58
C ARG A 105 -2.60 27.47 17.95
N GLU A 106 -1.83 27.68 19.00
CA GLU A 106 -2.38 28.19 20.25
C GLU A 106 -2.83 29.64 20.07
N ALA A 107 -4.12 29.85 20.34
CA ALA A 107 -4.78 31.06 20.83
C ALA A 107 -4.61 32.38 20.04
N ALA A 108 -5.65 32.71 19.27
CA ALA A 108 -6.26 34.04 19.29
C ALA A 108 -7.76 33.90 18.91
N VAL A 109 -8.57 33.52 19.90
CA VAL A 109 -10.04 33.68 19.84
C VAL A 109 -10.38 34.77 20.86
N ALA A 110 -10.69 35.96 20.34
CA ALA A 110 -11.53 36.93 21.02
C ALA A 110 -12.21 37.78 19.93
N GLU A 111 -13.55 37.84 20.01
CA GLU A 111 -14.46 38.70 19.24
C GLU A 111 -14.65 38.21 17.78
N ASP A 112 -15.83 37.78 17.32
CA ASP A 112 -17.06 38.57 17.25
C ASP A 112 -18.26 37.64 16.93
N GLU A 113 -19.11 37.35 17.92
CA GLU A 113 -20.44 36.77 17.71
C GLU A 113 -21.48 37.90 17.68
N ALA A 114 -21.67 38.54 16.51
CA ALA A 114 -22.76 39.50 16.33
C ALA A 114 -23.24 39.68 14.88
N GLU A 115 -23.43 38.62 14.07
CA GLU A 115 -24.11 38.80 12.78
C GLU A 115 -24.92 37.59 12.25
N VAL A 116 -25.73 36.94 13.11
CA VAL A 116 -26.66 35.86 12.69
C VAL A 116 -28.13 36.18 12.96
N ARG A 117 -28.51 37.47 13.03
CA ARG A 117 -29.93 37.87 13.09
C ARG A 117 -30.24 39.08 12.20
N SER A 118 -30.16 38.92 10.88
CA SER A 118 -31.00 39.68 9.94
C SER A 118 -30.83 39.16 8.52
N ARG A 119 -31.75 38.31 8.06
CA ARG A 119 -32.38 38.42 6.73
C ARG A 119 -33.49 37.38 6.59
N LYS A 120 -34.68 37.90 6.83
CA LYS A 120 -35.99 37.33 6.59
C LYS A 120 -36.31 37.44 5.10
N SER A 121 -36.90 36.38 4.56
CA SER A 121 -37.80 36.28 3.39
C SER A 121 -37.37 36.90 2.06
N LEU A 122 -37.32 36.07 1.01
CA LEU A 122 -38.02 36.31 -0.26
C LEU A 122 -38.04 34.99 -1.07
N ASP A 123 -39.22 34.40 -1.22
CA ASP A 123 -39.52 33.42 -2.27
C ASP A 123 -39.45 34.09 -3.64
N PRO A 124 -39.06 33.33 -4.69
CA PRO A 124 -39.89 33.35 -5.89
C PRO A 124 -40.11 31.97 -6.53
N ALA A 125 -41.39 31.72 -6.83
CA ALA A 125 -42.06 31.10 -7.99
C ALA A 125 -41.33 30.08 -8.93
N PRO A 126 -42.10 29.13 -9.53
CA PRO A 126 -41.57 27.90 -10.12
C PRO A 126 -41.06 28.05 -11.56
N ALA A 127 -39.97 27.35 -11.88
CA ALA A 127 -39.43 27.24 -13.23
C ALA A 127 -40.18 26.20 -14.07
N THR A 128 -40.55 26.61 -15.29
CA THR A 128 -41.12 25.81 -16.38
C THR A 128 -40.05 24.93 -17.04
N PRO A 129 -40.36 23.72 -17.55
CA PRO A 129 -39.37 22.79 -18.09
C PRO A 129 -38.88 23.21 -19.49
N ALA A 130 -37.56 23.26 -19.67
CA ALA A 130 -36.92 23.49 -20.96
C ALA A 130 -36.80 22.20 -21.78
N ALA A 131 -36.98 22.37 -23.08
CA ALA A 131 -37.12 21.35 -24.11
C ALA A 131 -35.85 20.53 -24.39
N ALA A 132 -36.08 19.30 -24.86
CA ALA A 132 -35.07 18.37 -25.35
C ALA A 132 -34.32 18.88 -26.59
N PRO A 133 -33.02 18.59 -26.74
CA PRO A 133 -32.29 18.87 -27.97
C PRO A 133 -32.56 17.82 -29.06
N PRO A 134 -32.46 18.19 -30.34
CA PRO A 134 -32.85 17.35 -31.47
C PRO A 134 -31.82 16.27 -31.82
N THR A 135 -32.35 15.14 -32.24
CA THR A 135 -31.70 13.99 -32.86
C THR A 135 -30.91 14.40 -34.10
N GLN A 136 -29.59 14.26 -34.08
CA GLN A 136 -28.78 14.32 -35.30
C GLN A 136 -28.58 12.91 -35.86
N ARG A 137 -29.08 12.77 -37.09
CA ARG A 137 -28.93 11.66 -38.02
C ARG A 137 -27.52 11.76 -38.62
N ALA A 138 -26.66 10.76 -38.38
CA ALA A 138 -25.42 10.60 -39.13
C ALA A 138 -25.59 9.46 -40.15
N VAL A 139 -25.49 9.86 -41.42
CA VAL A 139 -25.38 9.01 -42.60
C VAL A 139 -23.93 8.49 -42.68
N GLY A 140 -23.75 7.23 -43.08
CA GLY A 140 -22.44 6.57 -43.19
C GLY A 140 -21.49 7.18 -44.23
N PRO A 141 -20.29 6.59 -44.37
CA PRO A 141 -20.15 5.69 -45.51
C PRO A 141 -19.49 4.35 -45.17
N ALA A 142 -19.70 3.42 -46.10
CA ALA A 142 -19.19 2.06 -46.14
C ALA A 142 -17.66 2.01 -46.10
N TYR A 143 -17.11 1.11 -45.28
CA TYR A 143 -15.73 0.65 -45.42
C TYR A 143 -15.70 -0.58 -46.33
N GLU A 144 -14.90 -0.48 -47.38
CA GLU A 144 -14.51 -1.54 -48.29
C GLU A 144 -13.77 -2.66 -47.57
N LYS A 145 -14.00 -3.89 -48.05
CA LYS A 145 -13.21 -5.08 -47.71
C LYS A 145 -11.80 -4.90 -48.28
N GLU A 146 -10.80 -4.88 -47.41
CA GLU A 146 -9.42 -5.19 -47.80
C GLU A 146 -9.10 -6.66 -47.50
N ASP A 147 -8.47 -7.28 -48.50
CA ASP A 147 -8.09 -8.68 -48.56
C ASP A 147 -7.08 -9.06 -47.47
N SER A 148 -7.33 -10.21 -46.84
CA SER A 148 -6.42 -10.87 -45.91
C SER A 148 -5.25 -11.51 -46.66
N PRO A 149 -3.98 -11.26 -46.27
CA PRO A 149 -2.87 -12.08 -46.73
C PRO A 149 -2.78 -13.38 -45.92
N THR A 150 -2.63 -14.46 -46.66
CA THR A 150 -2.44 -15.85 -46.26
C THR A 150 -1.30 -15.98 -45.23
N HIS A 151 -1.62 -16.34 -43.99
CA HIS A 151 -0.61 -16.78 -43.03
C HIS A 151 -0.10 -18.17 -43.41
N GLN A 152 1.18 -18.21 -43.82
CA GLN A 152 1.93 -19.45 -43.97
C GLN A 152 1.99 -20.18 -42.63
N ARG A 153 1.50 -21.42 -42.64
CA ARG A 153 1.56 -22.39 -41.56
C ARG A 153 3.02 -22.82 -41.37
N LEU A 154 3.67 -22.34 -40.31
CA LEU A 154 4.95 -22.87 -39.86
C LEU A 154 4.70 -24.25 -39.23
N GLU A 155 5.21 -25.30 -39.88
CA GLU A 155 5.28 -26.65 -39.33
C GLU A 155 6.18 -26.66 -38.08
N PRO A 156 5.81 -27.39 -37.01
CA PRO A 156 6.63 -27.48 -35.81
C PRO A 156 7.91 -28.28 -36.07
N LEU A 157 9.04 -27.73 -35.61
CA LEU A 157 10.34 -28.42 -35.59
C LEU A 157 10.27 -29.68 -34.70
N PRO A 158 10.90 -30.79 -35.12
CA PRO A 158 10.95 -32.01 -34.31
C PRO A 158 11.77 -31.80 -33.03
N ALA A 159 11.29 -32.40 -31.94
CA ALA A 159 11.94 -32.35 -30.64
C ALA A 159 13.31 -33.04 -30.66
N PRO A 160 14.32 -32.49 -29.95
CA PRO A 160 15.62 -33.13 -29.83
C PRO A 160 15.53 -34.45 -29.03
N PRO A 161 16.38 -35.45 -29.34
CA PRO A 161 16.38 -36.73 -28.65
C PRO A 161 16.80 -36.59 -27.19
N ALA A 162 16.13 -37.34 -26.32
CA ALA A 162 16.41 -37.41 -24.89
C ALA A 162 17.83 -37.93 -24.61
N PRO A 163 18.57 -37.35 -23.64
CA PRO A 163 19.88 -37.85 -23.25
C PRO A 163 19.75 -39.21 -22.55
N ALA A 164 20.68 -40.11 -22.88
CA ALA A 164 20.80 -41.43 -22.30
C ALA A 164 21.16 -41.37 -20.80
N LEU A 165 20.45 -42.16 -19.99
CA LEU A 165 20.72 -42.34 -18.56
C LEU A 165 22.04 -43.11 -18.35
N PRO A 166 22.97 -42.62 -17.51
CA PRO A 166 24.14 -43.40 -17.12
C PRO A 166 23.77 -44.44 -16.06
N GLY A 167 24.35 -45.63 -16.21
CA GLY A 167 24.02 -46.85 -15.48
C GLY A 167 24.37 -46.86 -14.00
N ASP A 168 23.66 -47.74 -13.30
CA ASP A 168 23.77 -48.03 -11.87
C ASP A 168 25.17 -48.56 -11.50
N GLY A 169 25.93 -47.71 -10.81
CA GLY A 169 27.13 -48.09 -10.09
C GLY A 169 26.82 -48.34 -8.61
N HIS A 170 26.81 -49.60 -8.20
CA HIS A 170 26.77 -50.00 -6.79
C HIS A 170 27.96 -49.41 -6.01
N VAL A 171 27.68 -48.57 -5.01
CA VAL A 171 28.64 -48.14 -3.99
C VAL A 171 28.06 -48.44 -2.60
N GLY A 172 28.87 -49.10 -1.78
CA GLY A 172 28.50 -49.70 -0.50
C GLY A 172 28.01 -48.73 0.56
N GLN A 173 27.08 -49.21 1.38
CA GLN A 173 26.53 -48.50 2.53
C GLN A 173 27.56 -48.37 3.67
N PRO A 174 27.77 -47.17 4.24
CA PRO A 174 28.44 -47.02 5.52
C PRO A 174 27.47 -47.24 6.70
N ARG A 175 28.01 -47.84 7.77
CA ARG A 175 27.31 -48.14 9.03
C ARG A 175 26.74 -46.88 9.71
N PRO A 176 25.56 -46.96 10.35
CA PRO A 176 25.02 -45.85 11.13
C PRO A 176 25.78 -45.67 12.46
N LEU A 177 26.08 -44.41 12.79
CA LEU A 177 26.55 -43.98 14.11
C LEU A 177 25.34 -43.80 15.06
N PRO A 178 25.54 -43.96 16.38
CA PRO A 178 24.45 -43.88 17.36
C PRO A 178 23.91 -42.46 17.50
N VAL A 179 22.59 -42.34 17.43
CA VAL A 179 21.83 -41.11 17.65
C VAL A 179 21.76 -40.85 19.16
N HIS A 180 22.33 -39.74 19.63
CA HIS A 180 22.08 -39.22 20.96
C HIS A 180 20.74 -38.46 20.92
N GLU A 181 19.73 -38.99 21.61
CA GLU A 181 18.47 -38.27 21.87
C GLU A 181 18.71 -37.18 22.94
N PRO A 182 18.41 -35.90 22.67
CA PRO A 182 18.28 -34.90 23.72
C PRO A 182 16.87 -35.00 24.33
N THR A 183 16.83 -35.22 25.64
CA THR A 183 15.63 -35.17 26.48
C THR A 183 14.92 -33.82 26.33
N ARG A 184 13.73 -33.84 25.72
CA ARG A 184 12.78 -32.72 25.64
C ARG A 184 11.84 -32.76 26.84
N ASP A 185 12.27 -32.21 27.96
CA ASP A 185 11.39 -31.80 29.06
C ASP A 185 11.28 -30.28 29.09
N ALA A 186 10.49 -29.72 28.18
CA ALA A 186 10.00 -28.34 28.29
C ALA A 186 8.48 -28.42 28.47
N ALA A 187 8.07 -28.40 29.73
CA ALA A 187 6.68 -28.37 30.14
C ALA A 187 5.96 -27.16 29.53
N PHE A 188 5.04 -27.43 28.60
CA PHE A 188 4.00 -26.48 28.23
C PHE A 188 3.12 -26.25 29.46
N ALA A 189 3.32 -25.12 30.15
CA ALA A 189 2.44 -24.69 31.21
C ALA A 189 1.04 -24.44 30.63
N ALA A 190 0.07 -25.28 31.01
CA ALA A 190 -1.33 -25.11 30.67
C ALA A 190 -1.82 -23.75 31.21
N ARG A 191 -2.28 -22.88 30.30
CA ARG A 191 -2.91 -21.61 30.68
C ARG A 191 -4.22 -21.88 31.44
N PRO A 192 -4.46 -21.22 32.58
CA PRO A 192 -5.77 -21.27 33.24
C PRO A 192 -6.82 -20.66 32.31
N SER A 193 -7.90 -21.40 32.07
CA SER A 193 -9.05 -21.01 31.29
C SER A 193 -9.86 -19.92 32.01
N SER A 194 -9.42 -18.68 31.87
CA SER A 194 -10.22 -17.51 32.22
C SER A 194 -11.30 -17.39 31.15
N GLN A 195 -12.57 -17.57 31.51
CA GLN A 195 -13.70 -17.23 30.65
C GLN A 195 -13.81 -15.71 30.54
N GLU A 196 -12.86 -15.07 29.84
CA GLU A 196 -13.01 -13.70 29.41
C GLU A 196 -14.14 -13.65 28.38
N THR A 197 -15.04 -12.69 28.58
CA THR A 197 -16.13 -12.39 27.64
C THR A 197 -15.48 -11.87 26.37
N GLN A 198 -15.17 -12.77 25.43
CA GLN A 198 -14.70 -12.41 24.11
C GLN A 198 -15.75 -11.49 23.49
N ALA A 199 -15.39 -10.24 23.25
CA ALA A 199 -16.19 -9.39 22.38
C ALA A 199 -16.38 -10.14 21.06
N MET A 200 -17.62 -10.25 20.59
CA MET A 200 -17.91 -10.93 19.33
C MET A 200 -17.12 -10.23 18.23
N ALA A 201 -16.21 -10.96 17.58
CA ALA A 201 -15.41 -10.42 16.50
C ALA A 201 -16.32 -9.93 15.37
N THR A 202 -16.02 -8.78 14.78
CA THR A 202 -16.81 -8.22 13.68
C THR A 202 -16.62 -9.09 12.42
N PRO A 203 -17.70 -9.66 11.84
CA PRO A 203 -17.58 -10.44 10.62
C PRO A 203 -17.57 -9.52 9.39
N TYR A 204 -16.79 -9.90 8.38
CA TYR A 204 -16.77 -9.24 7.07
C TYR A 204 -16.86 -10.27 5.94
N SER A 205 -17.39 -9.83 4.79
CA SER A 205 -17.41 -10.64 3.58
C SER A 205 -17.24 -9.82 2.30
N ILE A 206 -16.71 -10.47 1.27
CA ILE A 206 -16.81 -10.01 -0.11
C ILE A 206 -17.36 -11.15 -0.95
N ASP A 207 -18.48 -10.90 -1.61
CA ASP A 207 -19.11 -11.84 -2.52
C ASP A 207 -18.71 -11.54 -3.96
N ILE A 208 -18.21 -12.57 -4.66
CA ILE A 208 -17.72 -12.48 -6.03
C ILE A 208 -18.65 -13.30 -6.92
N SER A 209 -19.40 -12.61 -7.77
CA SER A 209 -20.28 -13.23 -8.77
C SER A 209 -19.56 -13.44 -10.10
N MET A 210 -19.66 -14.64 -10.68
CA MET A 210 -19.04 -15.01 -11.96
C MET A 210 -20.01 -15.80 -12.84
N SER A 211 -19.83 -15.73 -14.15
CA SER A 211 -20.55 -16.58 -15.10
C SER A 211 -19.97 -17.99 -15.15
N GLN A 212 -20.77 -18.97 -15.58
CA GLN A 212 -20.31 -20.36 -15.76
C GLN A 212 -19.11 -20.45 -16.72
N SER A 213 -19.10 -19.66 -17.78
CA SER A 213 -17.98 -19.60 -18.74
C SER A 213 -16.71 -19.03 -18.11
N THR A 214 -16.83 -17.99 -17.27
CA THR A 214 -15.69 -17.42 -16.54
C THR A 214 -15.12 -18.41 -15.55
N VAL A 215 -15.95 -19.06 -14.73
CA VAL A 215 -15.49 -20.09 -13.78
C VAL A 215 -14.77 -21.23 -14.51
N ALA A 216 -15.37 -21.76 -15.58
CA ALA A 216 -14.76 -22.83 -16.37
C ALA A 216 -13.40 -22.42 -16.95
N ALA A 217 -13.30 -21.20 -17.47
CA ALA A 217 -12.06 -20.69 -18.06
C ALA A 217 -10.95 -20.46 -17.01
N LEU A 218 -11.31 -19.93 -15.84
CA LEU A 218 -10.38 -19.77 -14.72
C LEU A 218 -9.85 -21.12 -14.20
N VAL A 219 -10.74 -22.10 -13.99
CA VAL A 219 -10.37 -23.44 -13.53
C VAL A 219 -9.48 -24.14 -14.57
N ASN A 220 -9.88 -24.14 -15.85
CA ASN A 220 -9.12 -24.79 -16.91
C ASN A 220 -7.78 -24.08 -17.18
N GLY A 221 -7.72 -22.76 -16.94
CA GLY A 221 -6.51 -21.96 -17.07
C GLY A 221 -5.56 -22.05 -15.87
N GLY A 222 -5.92 -22.79 -14.80
CA GLY A 222 -5.11 -22.91 -13.60
C GLY A 222 -5.00 -21.61 -12.80
N PHE A 223 -6.00 -20.74 -12.90
CA PHE A 223 -6.03 -19.50 -12.13
C PHE A 223 -6.32 -19.76 -10.65
N LYS A 224 -5.81 -18.85 -9.82
CA LYS A 224 -6.03 -18.76 -8.39
C LYS A 224 -6.57 -17.37 -8.05
N LEU A 225 -7.44 -17.29 -7.06
CA LEU A 225 -7.90 -16.04 -6.47
C LEU A 225 -6.95 -15.66 -5.33
N TYR A 226 -6.42 -14.44 -5.40
CA TYR A 226 -5.55 -13.85 -4.39
C TYR A 226 -6.21 -12.65 -3.75
N ALA A 227 -6.04 -12.50 -2.44
CA ALA A 227 -6.40 -11.28 -1.73
C ALA A 227 -5.23 -10.71 -0.92
N PHE A 228 -5.21 -9.38 -0.84
CA PHE A 228 -4.31 -8.59 0.01
C PHE A 228 -5.17 -7.68 0.87
N LYS A 229 -4.84 -7.55 2.15
CA LYS A 229 -5.54 -6.63 3.06
C LYS A 229 -4.65 -5.45 3.37
N GLY A 230 -5.25 -4.26 3.40
CA GLY A 230 -4.55 -3.03 3.72
C GLY A 230 -4.23 -2.90 5.21
N VAL A 231 -3.17 -2.17 5.50
CA VAL A 231 -2.83 -1.73 6.86
C VAL A 231 -2.49 -0.24 6.85
N GLN A 232 -2.80 0.41 7.96
CA GLN A 232 -2.29 1.73 8.30
C GLN A 232 -1.09 1.60 9.24
N THR A 233 -0.12 2.49 9.12
CA THR A 233 1.11 2.46 9.91
C THR A 233 1.63 3.88 10.17
N THR A 234 2.46 4.05 11.21
CA THR A 234 3.24 5.28 11.39
C THR A 234 4.62 5.22 10.73
N MET A 235 4.98 4.10 10.10
CA MET A 235 6.32 3.80 9.60
C MET A 235 6.35 3.66 8.08
N GLY A 236 7.45 4.09 7.46
CA GLY A 236 7.72 3.82 6.03
C GLY A 236 8.36 2.45 5.81
N GLY A 237 8.46 2.04 4.54
CA GLY A 237 9.20 0.82 4.16
C GLY A 237 8.43 -0.50 4.34
N GLY A 238 7.12 -0.42 4.57
CA GLY A 238 6.24 -1.60 4.59
C GLY A 238 6.05 -2.23 3.21
N ALA A 239 5.76 -3.53 3.21
CA ALA A 239 5.41 -4.27 2.01
C ALA A 239 4.09 -5.03 2.21
N PRO A 240 3.17 -4.98 1.22
CA PRO A 240 2.00 -5.83 1.24
C PRO A 240 2.38 -7.28 0.91
N VAL A 241 1.65 -8.22 1.51
CA VAL A 241 1.87 -9.65 1.32
C VAL A 241 0.55 -10.34 0.97
N VAL A 242 0.61 -11.48 0.29
CA VAL A 242 -0.59 -12.28 -0.01
C VAL A 242 -1.22 -12.74 1.30
N TRP A 243 -2.42 -12.25 1.59
CA TRP A 243 -3.15 -12.57 2.81
C TRP A 243 -4.02 -13.83 2.61
N PHE A 244 -4.64 -13.97 1.44
CA PHE A 244 -5.53 -15.09 1.12
C PHE A 244 -5.22 -15.65 -0.26
N GLU A 245 -5.35 -16.98 -0.40
CA GLU A 245 -5.39 -17.63 -1.70
C GLU A 245 -6.52 -18.68 -1.74
N SER A 246 -7.10 -18.88 -2.92
CA SER A 246 -8.02 -20.00 -3.17
C SER A 246 -7.93 -20.50 -4.61
N THR A 247 -7.96 -21.83 -4.76
CA THR A 247 -8.22 -22.53 -6.03
C THR A 247 -9.69 -22.94 -6.16
N ALA A 248 -10.47 -22.78 -5.08
CA ALA A 248 -11.88 -23.15 -5.01
C ALA A 248 -12.73 -21.89 -5.17
N PHE A 249 -13.27 -21.69 -6.37
CA PHE A 249 -14.22 -20.63 -6.69
C PHE A 249 -15.34 -21.18 -7.57
N SER A 250 -16.54 -20.61 -7.42
CA SER A 250 -17.77 -21.04 -8.08
C SER A 250 -18.52 -19.84 -8.67
N LEU A 251 -19.76 -20.02 -9.14
CA LEU A 251 -20.62 -18.93 -9.62
C LEU A 251 -20.76 -17.79 -8.59
N THR A 252 -20.76 -18.16 -7.31
CA THR A 252 -20.66 -17.25 -6.18
C THR A 252 -19.49 -17.72 -5.31
N THR A 253 -18.49 -16.85 -5.12
CA THR A 253 -17.34 -17.13 -4.27
C THR A 253 -17.32 -16.08 -3.16
N THR A 254 -17.42 -16.53 -1.92
CA THR A 254 -17.39 -15.66 -0.75
C THR A 254 -16.02 -15.73 -0.09
N ILE A 255 -15.41 -14.58 0.15
CA ILE A 255 -14.27 -14.46 1.08
C ILE A 255 -14.83 -13.88 2.36
N SER A 256 -14.74 -14.62 3.47
CA SER A 256 -15.21 -14.16 4.78
C SER A 256 -14.11 -14.25 5.83
N TRP A 257 -14.09 -13.28 6.74
CA TRP A 257 -13.16 -13.25 7.85
C TRP A 257 -13.78 -12.56 9.07
N GLU A 258 -13.12 -12.70 10.21
CA GLU A 258 -13.45 -12.01 11.46
C GLU A 258 -12.23 -11.21 11.92
N GLU A 259 -12.47 -10.18 12.75
CA GLU A 259 -11.41 -9.41 13.40
C GLU A 259 -10.75 -10.24 14.51
N GLN A 260 -9.81 -11.09 14.11
CA GLN A 260 -8.96 -11.89 14.99
C GLN A 260 -7.51 -11.76 14.52
N TYR A 261 -6.67 -11.11 15.32
CA TYR A 261 -5.34 -10.70 14.91
C TYR A 261 -4.23 -11.36 15.71
N GLN A 262 -3.05 -11.41 15.09
CA GLN A 262 -1.80 -11.72 15.77
C GLN A 262 -0.75 -10.66 15.46
N ALA A 263 0.04 -10.29 16.46
CA ALA A 263 1.32 -9.60 16.25
C ALA A 263 2.41 -10.65 15.99
N TYR A 264 3.29 -10.42 15.02
CA TYR A 264 4.36 -11.37 14.72
C TYR A 264 5.72 -10.69 14.53
N THR A 265 6.78 -11.48 14.78
CA THR A 265 8.15 -11.20 14.35
C THR A 265 8.64 -12.30 13.43
N SER A 266 9.60 -11.97 12.59
CA SER A 266 10.17 -12.87 11.58
C SER A 266 11.62 -12.53 11.30
N THR A 267 12.38 -13.54 10.91
CA THR A 267 13.74 -13.39 10.36
C THR A 267 13.77 -13.39 8.82
N SER A 268 12.61 -13.57 8.17
CA SER A 268 12.48 -13.47 6.72
C SER A 268 12.84 -12.06 6.24
N ALA A 269 13.64 -11.97 5.18
CA ALA A 269 13.93 -10.71 4.53
C ALA A 269 12.70 -10.21 3.73
N ILE A 270 12.47 -8.90 3.75
CA ILE A 270 11.46 -8.24 2.91
C ILE A 270 12.06 -8.04 1.53
N ILE A 271 11.87 -9.01 0.65
CA ILE A 271 12.35 -8.99 -0.74
C ILE A 271 11.21 -9.33 -1.69
N PRO A 272 11.18 -8.78 -2.93
CA PRO A 272 10.17 -9.12 -3.92
C PRO A 272 10.04 -10.63 -4.12
N SER A 273 8.81 -11.15 -4.09
CA SER A 273 8.48 -12.58 -4.19
C SER A 273 9.07 -13.47 -3.07
N GLY A 274 9.67 -12.87 -2.04
CA GLY A 274 10.07 -13.58 -0.82
C GLY A 274 8.87 -13.88 0.06
N ARG A 275 8.91 -15.00 0.79
CA ARG A 275 7.86 -15.38 1.73
C ARG A 275 8.23 -14.98 3.16
N ILE A 276 7.31 -14.26 3.79
CA ILE A 276 7.37 -13.94 5.21
C ILE A 276 6.80 -15.12 5.99
N VAL A 277 7.62 -15.68 6.88
CA VAL A 277 7.23 -16.76 7.78
C VAL A 277 7.46 -16.27 9.20
N ALA A 278 6.39 -16.17 9.98
CA ALA A 278 6.49 -15.74 11.38
C ALA A 278 7.42 -16.70 12.15
N SER A 279 8.43 -16.13 12.80
CA SER A 279 9.32 -16.86 13.72
C SER A 279 8.69 -16.94 15.12
N ALA A 280 7.95 -15.90 15.51
CA ALA A 280 7.07 -15.89 16.67
C ALA A 280 5.79 -15.12 16.32
N ALA A 281 4.65 -15.58 16.82
CA ALA A 281 3.36 -14.94 16.66
C ALA A 281 2.54 -15.08 17.94
N TYR A 282 1.77 -14.05 18.26
CA TYR A 282 1.00 -13.95 19.49
C TYR A 282 -0.35 -13.33 19.17
N ASP A 283 -1.42 -13.92 19.69
CA ASP A 283 -2.74 -13.30 19.66
C ASP A 283 -2.67 -11.92 20.30
N ALA A 284 -3.18 -10.93 19.59
CA ALA A 284 -3.15 -9.53 20.01
C ALA A 284 -4.41 -8.81 19.53
N ASP A 285 -5.09 -8.15 20.45
CA ASP A 285 -6.24 -7.31 20.15
C ASP A 285 -5.80 -5.89 19.76
N LEU A 286 -6.72 -5.14 19.15
CA LEU A 286 -6.52 -3.71 18.95
C LEU A 286 -6.37 -3.01 20.31
N GLY A 287 -5.37 -2.13 20.43
CA GLY A 287 -4.97 -1.49 21.68
C GLY A 287 -3.86 -2.23 22.42
N GLN A 288 -3.44 -3.43 22.00
CA GLN A 288 -2.37 -4.19 22.65
C GLN A 288 -0.98 -3.93 22.03
N GLU A 289 0.06 -4.24 22.80
CA GLU A 289 1.46 -4.18 22.38
C GLU A 289 2.16 -5.52 22.57
N LEU A 290 2.86 -6.00 21.55
CA LEU A 290 3.87 -7.04 21.66
C LEU A 290 5.22 -6.42 22.01
N THR A 291 5.72 -6.66 23.21
CA THR A 291 7.09 -6.28 23.61
C THR A 291 8.04 -7.44 23.38
N VAL A 292 8.89 -7.32 22.36
CA VAL A 292 9.93 -8.29 22.00
C VAL A 292 11.13 -8.12 22.92
N THR A 293 11.52 -9.16 23.63
CA THR A 293 12.56 -9.11 24.68
C THR A 293 13.72 -10.08 24.43
N SER A 294 13.63 -10.93 23.41
CA SER A 294 14.70 -11.87 23.06
C SER A 294 15.24 -11.65 21.65
N SER A 295 16.51 -12.02 21.44
CA SER A 295 17.13 -12.03 20.11
C SER A 295 16.52 -13.07 19.16
N ALA A 296 15.67 -13.98 19.65
CA ALA A 296 14.89 -14.90 18.82
C ALA A 296 13.58 -14.27 18.31
N GLY A 297 13.28 -13.02 18.67
CA GLY A 297 12.05 -12.32 18.27
C GLY A 297 10.85 -12.65 19.16
N THR A 298 11.04 -13.37 20.27
CA THR A 298 9.96 -13.70 21.21
C THR A 298 9.70 -12.57 22.21
N GLY A 299 8.48 -12.51 22.72
CA GLY A 299 8.03 -11.44 23.60
C GLY A 299 6.77 -11.78 24.39
N THR A 300 6.15 -10.75 24.95
CA THR A 300 4.87 -10.82 25.66
C THR A 300 3.91 -9.78 25.13
N VAL A 301 2.65 -10.15 24.99
CA VAL A 301 1.57 -9.21 24.67
C VAL A 301 1.00 -8.64 25.96
N GLY A 302 0.88 -7.32 26.01
CA GLY A 302 0.26 -6.58 27.10
C GLY A 302 -0.60 -5.44 26.57
N ASN A 303 -1.14 -4.63 27.47
CA ASN A 303 -1.83 -3.41 27.07
C ASN A 303 -0.84 -2.45 26.40
N GLY A 304 -1.19 -1.99 25.20
CA GLY A 304 -0.38 -1.11 24.40
C GLY A 304 -0.80 0.34 24.53
N ALA A 305 0.00 1.22 23.91
CA ALA A 305 -0.20 2.66 24.02
C ALA A 305 -1.12 3.25 22.93
N THR A 306 -1.53 2.51 21.88
CA THR A 306 -2.28 3.08 20.76
C THR A 306 -3.62 2.41 20.55
N ASP A 307 -4.70 3.13 20.88
CA ASP A 307 -6.07 2.67 20.66
C ASP A 307 -6.38 2.42 19.18
N GLY A 308 -7.09 1.32 18.91
CA GLY A 308 -7.43 0.88 17.55
C GLY A 308 -6.24 0.36 16.73
N ALA A 309 -5.11 0.04 17.34
CA ALA A 309 -3.91 -0.45 16.66
C ALA A 309 -3.17 -1.51 17.48
N ILE A 310 -2.37 -2.32 16.80
CA ILE A 310 -1.43 -3.26 17.42
C ILE A 310 -0.04 -2.61 17.35
N SER A 311 0.62 -2.54 18.50
CA SER A 311 1.97 -2.01 18.61
C SER A 311 2.98 -3.17 18.75
N ILE A 312 4.17 -3.03 18.16
CA ILE A 312 5.26 -3.99 18.31
C ILE A 312 6.52 -3.24 18.71
N LEU A 313 6.92 -3.40 19.98
CA LEU A 313 8.12 -2.81 20.53
C LEU A 313 9.27 -3.82 20.47
N ASN A 314 10.35 -3.46 19.80
CA ASN A 314 11.59 -4.22 19.89
C ASN A 314 12.47 -3.69 21.03
N ALA A 315 12.37 -4.27 22.23
CA ALA A 315 13.20 -3.89 23.36
C ALA A 315 14.62 -4.48 23.29
N THR A 316 15.01 -5.07 22.15
CA THR A 316 16.34 -5.63 21.90
C THR A 316 17.13 -4.75 20.94
N THR A 317 18.37 -5.13 20.66
CA THR A 317 19.20 -4.53 19.60
C THR A 317 19.18 -5.32 18.29
N THR A 318 18.55 -6.50 18.26
CA THR A 318 18.48 -7.37 17.07
C THR A 318 17.36 -6.89 16.14
N PRO A 319 17.62 -6.60 14.86
CA PRO A 319 16.56 -6.23 13.92
C PRO A 319 15.74 -7.45 13.50
N PHE A 320 14.45 -7.24 13.27
CA PHE A 320 13.51 -8.25 12.76
C PHE A 320 12.70 -7.71 11.59
N THR A 321 11.96 -8.58 10.93
CA THR A 321 10.74 -8.23 10.21
C THR A 321 9.56 -8.38 11.17
N CYS A 322 8.59 -7.47 11.14
CA CYS A 322 7.37 -7.58 11.93
C CYS A 322 6.12 -7.29 11.08
N GLY A 323 4.97 -7.56 11.67
CA GLY A 323 3.69 -7.19 11.08
C GLY A 323 2.53 -7.70 11.92
N ILE A 324 1.33 -7.53 11.36
CA ILE A 324 0.12 -8.13 11.88
C ILE A 324 -0.36 -9.23 10.93
N SER A 325 -0.93 -10.28 11.49
CA SER A 325 -1.62 -11.36 10.78
C SER A 325 -3.09 -11.35 11.16
N GLN A 326 -3.94 -11.86 10.28
CA GLN A 326 -5.35 -12.08 10.56
C GLN A 326 -5.73 -13.53 10.31
N VAL A 327 -6.58 -14.08 11.17
CA VAL A 327 -7.11 -15.44 10.99
C VAL A 327 -8.12 -15.44 9.84
N VAL A 328 -7.83 -16.25 8.83
CA VAL A 328 -8.73 -16.55 7.71
C VAL A 328 -8.72 -18.07 7.49
N ASN A 329 -9.90 -18.70 7.38
CA ASN A 329 -10.02 -20.16 7.31
C ASN A 329 -9.27 -20.91 8.45
N ASN A 330 -9.37 -20.41 9.68
CA ASN A 330 -8.67 -20.93 10.87
C ASN A 330 -7.13 -20.92 10.77
N GLN A 331 -6.56 -20.13 9.86
CA GLN A 331 -5.11 -19.94 9.74
C GLN A 331 -4.77 -18.46 9.80
N ALA A 332 -3.85 -18.09 10.68
CA ALA A 332 -3.31 -16.74 10.72
C ALA A 332 -2.42 -16.51 9.50
N SER A 333 -2.73 -15.48 8.73
CA SER A 333 -1.97 -15.10 7.54
C SER A 333 -1.50 -13.65 7.64
N PRO A 334 -0.22 -13.35 7.38
CA PRO A 334 0.31 -11.99 7.43
C PRO A 334 -0.47 -11.03 6.51
N LEU A 335 -0.70 -9.80 6.98
CA LEU A 335 -1.30 -8.72 6.19
C LEU A 335 -0.23 -7.83 5.54
N CYS A 336 0.89 -7.65 6.24
CA CYS A 336 1.97 -6.74 5.87
C CYS A 336 3.29 -7.21 6.47
N ALA A 337 4.39 -6.66 5.98
CA ALA A 337 5.72 -6.84 6.56
C ALA A 337 6.48 -5.51 6.64
N PHE A 338 7.08 -5.23 7.80
CA PHE A 338 7.83 -4.01 8.10
C PHE A 338 9.18 -4.34 8.73
N PRO A 339 10.24 -3.55 8.46
CA PRO A 339 11.50 -3.68 9.20
C PRO A 339 11.35 -3.15 10.62
N LEU A 340 11.58 -4.00 11.62
CA LEU A 340 11.54 -3.67 13.04
C LEU A 340 12.96 -3.58 13.61
N PHE A 341 13.51 -2.37 13.68
CA PHE A 341 14.84 -2.14 14.23
C PHE A 341 14.88 -2.22 15.76
N GLY A 342 16.07 -2.40 16.32
CA GLY A 342 16.25 -2.45 17.77
C GLY A 342 15.89 -1.14 18.45
N ASN A 343 15.24 -1.23 19.61
CA ASN A 343 14.68 -0.12 20.39
C ASN A 343 13.63 0.72 19.65
N ASN A 344 13.07 0.22 18.56
CA ASN A 344 11.98 0.89 17.83
C ASN A 344 10.62 0.30 18.17
N LEU A 345 9.60 1.16 18.02
CA LEU A 345 8.19 0.83 18.15
C LEU A 345 7.50 1.02 16.81
N ASP A 346 6.93 -0.05 16.28
CA ASP A 346 6.08 -0.01 15.09
C ASP A 346 4.61 -0.08 15.52
N VAL A 347 3.76 0.75 14.92
CA VAL A 347 2.33 0.82 15.24
C VAL A 347 1.55 0.61 13.95
N MET A 348 0.68 -0.40 13.96
CA MET A 348 -0.06 -0.85 12.78
C MET A 348 -1.54 -1.03 13.11
N ALA A 349 -2.42 -0.60 12.24
CA ALA A 349 -3.86 -0.87 12.32
C ALA A 349 -4.31 -1.54 11.02
N PRO A 350 -5.05 -2.66 11.06
CA PRO A 350 -5.78 -3.13 9.88
C PRO A 350 -6.66 -1.99 9.34
N ILE A 351 -6.76 -1.88 8.01
CA ILE A 351 -7.79 -1.06 7.38
C ILE A 351 -8.67 -1.93 6.51
N GLU A 352 -9.91 -1.51 6.36
CA GLU A 352 -10.92 -2.28 5.64
C GLU A 352 -10.83 -2.08 4.13
N LYS A 353 -9.63 -2.30 3.57
CA LYS A 353 -9.36 -2.32 2.13
C LYS A 353 -8.82 -3.68 1.73
N VAL A 354 -9.43 -4.30 0.73
CA VAL A 354 -9.03 -5.61 0.21
C VAL A 354 -8.82 -5.53 -1.29
N LEU A 355 -7.63 -5.89 -1.77
CA LEU A 355 -7.35 -6.05 -3.19
C LEU A 355 -7.58 -7.51 -3.60
N LEU A 356 -8.42 -7.74 -4.60
CA LEU A 356 -8.67 -9.04 -5.21
C LEU A 356 -8.04 -9.14 -6.60
N MET A 357 -7.41 -10.26 -6.91
CA MET A 357 -6.80 -10.54 -8.22
C MET A 357 -6.89 -12.03 -8.58
N PHE A 358 -7.09 -12.32 -9.86
CA PHE A 358 -6.89 -13.67 -10.41
C PHE A 358 -5.54 -13.77 -11.11
N ALA A 359 -4.74 -14.79 -10.81
CA ALA A 359 -3.46 -15.03 -11.49
C ALA A 359 -3.16 -16.53 -11.62
N THR A 360 -2.33 -16.90 -12.59
CA THR A 360 -1.90 -18.29 -12.82
C THR A 360 -0.64 -18.66 -12.03
N ASP A 361 0.13 -17.66 -11.61
CA ASP A 361 1.34 -17.89 -10.81
C ASP A 361 0.95 -18.46 -9.46
N SER A 362 1.66 -19.50 -9.00
CA SER A 362 1.47 -20.05 -7.67
C SER A 362 2.24 -19.23 -6.64
N ILE A 363 1.53 -18.32 -5.99
CA ILE A 363 2.04 -17.44 -4.94
C ILE A 363 1.48 -17.90 -3.60
N ASN A 364 2.35 -18.22 -2.64
CA ASN A 364 1.90 -18.64 -1.31
C ASN A 364 1.45 -17.43 -0.48
N THR A 365 0.60 -17.66 0.54
CA THR A 365 0.34 -16.67 1.58
C THR A 365 1.64 -16.23 2.29
N GLY A 366 1.68 -14.96 2.68
CA GLY A 366 2.86 -14.28 3.21
C GLY A 366 3.90 -13.87 2.17
N THR A 367 3.67 -14.08 0.87
CA THR A 367 4.62 -13.65 -0.17
C THR A 367 4.53 -12.14 -0.42
N VAL A 368 5.67 -11.45 -0.45
CA VAL A 368 5.79 -10.01 -0.67
C VAL A 368 5.58 -9.65 -2.15
N ILE A 369 4.55 -8.85 -2.43
CA ILE A 369 4.19 -8.42 -3.79
C ILE A 369 4.10 -6.89 -3.88
N TYR A 370 5.03 -6.25 -4.58
CA TYR A 370 5.01 -4.79 -4.75
C TYR A 370 4.14 -4.30 -5.90
N LYS A 371 3.85 -5.18 -6.88
CA LYS A 371 3.11 -4.81 -8.09
C LYS A 371 2.02 -5.82 -8.39
N ALA A 372 0.86 -5.32 -8.83
CA ALA A 372 -0.23 -6.18 -9.30
C ALA A 372 0.25 -7.05 -10.48
N TYR A 373 0.05 -8.37 -10.40
CA TYR A 373 0.41 -9.28 -11.50
C TYR A 373 -0.64 -9.31 -12.61
N SER A 374 -1.88 -8.98 -12.28
CA SER A 374 -3.01 -8.97 -13.18
C SER A 374 -3.95 -7.80 -12.87
N GLN A 375 -5.06 -7.72 -13.59
CA GLN A 375 -6.11 -6.76 -13.25
C GLN A 375 -6.78 -7.16 -11.93
N GLY A 376 -6.91 -6.20 -11.02
CA GLY A 376 -7.56 -6.37 -9.74
C GLY A 376 -8.69 -5.38 -9.48
N VAL A 377 -9.37 -5.59 -8.36
CA VAL A 377 -10.28 -4.61 -7.75
C VAL A 377 -9.87 -4.38 -6.31
N LEU A 378 -9.66 -3.12 -5.94
CA LEU A 378 -9.53 -2.68 -4.56
C LEU A 378 -10.94 -2.38 -4.03
N VAL A 379 -11.34 -3.08 -2.97
CA VAL A 379 -12.64 -3.00 -2.33
C VAL A 379 -12.48 -2.34 -0.97
N ASP A 380 -13.14 -1.21 -0.75
CA ASP A 380 -13.19 -0.48 0.51
C ASP A 380 -14.48 -0.84 1.29
N LEU A 381 -14.31 -1.52 2.41
CA LEU A 381 -15.36 -1.87 3.35
C LEU A 381 -15.46 -0.84 4.50
N THR A 382 -14.85 0.34 4.40
CA THR A 382 -15.04 1.40 5.42
C THR A 382 -16.53 1.74 5.54
N GLY A 383 -17.10 1.49 6.72
CA GLY A 383 -18.52 1.72 7.01
C GLY A 383 -19.47 0.63 6.49
N ALA A 384 -18.97 -0.51 6.04
CA ALA A 384 -19.77 -1.68 5.65
C ALA A 384 -19.09 -2.98 6.10
N THR A 385 -19.86 -4.03 6.31
CA THR A 385 -19.31 -5.37 6.63
C THR A 385 -19.24 -6.27 5.41
N ASP A 386 -19.98 -5.93 4.35
CA ASP A 386 -20.12 -6.73 3.15
C ASP A 386 -20.06 -5.88 1.88
N ARG A 387 -19.53 -6.47 0.81
CA ARG A 387 -19.49 -5.88 -0.54
C ARG A 387 -19.67 -6.95 -1.61
N ASP A 388 -20.41 -6.61 -2.66
CA ASP A 388 -20.61 -7.44 -3.84
C ASP A 388 -19.77 -6.93 -5.01
N VAL A 389 -18.96 -7.80 -5.60
CA VAL A 389 -18.29 -7.55 -6.87
C VAL A 389 -18.63 -8.66 -7.88
N SER A 390 -18.43 -8.39 -9.15
CA SER A 390 -18.46 -9.41 -10.19
C SER A 390 -17.17 -9.44 -10.98
N TYR A 391 -16.86 -10.62 -11.51
CA TYR A 391 -15.69 -10.83 -12.36
C TYR A 391 -16.07 -11.58 -13.62
N ASP A 392 -15.57 -11.09 -14.74
CA ASP A 392 -15.64 -11.74 -16.04
C ASP A 392 -14.23 -11.80 -16.64
N MET A 393 -13.85 -12.95 -17.21
CA MET A 393 -12.48 -13.15 -17.67
C MET A 393 -12.06 -12.22 -18.81
N ASN A 394 -13.02 -11.73 -19.61
CA ASN A 394 -12.76 -10.90 -20.77
C ASN A 394 -12.94 -9.41 -20.49
N THR A 395 -13.86 -9.06 -19.59
CA THR A 395 -14.21 -7.66 -19.29
C THR A 395 -13.70 -7.18 -17.93
N GLY A 396 -13.17 -8.09 -17.10
CA GLY A 396 -12.52 -7.80 -15.84
C GLY A 396 -13.49 -7.69 -14.66
N TRP A 397 -13.11 -6.88 -13.67
CA TRP A 397 -13.88 -6.65 -12.45
C TRP A 397 -14.95 -5.58 -12.65
N ALA A 398 -16.13 -5.77 -12.04
CA ALA A 398 -17.18 -4.78 -11.95
C ALA A 398 -17.77 -4.72 -10.53
N TRP A 399 -18.20 -3.53 -10.11
CA TRP A 399 -18.70 -3.25 -8.76
C TRP A 399 -19.81 -2.19 -8.76
N GLY A 400 -20.54 -2.08 -9.88
CA GLY A 400 -21.62 -1.09 -10.02
C GLY A 400 -21.17 0.38 -10.14
N GLY A 401 -19.86 0.65 -10.21
CA GLY A 401 -19.33 2.02 -10.36
C GLY A 401 -19.36 2.84 -9.07
N PHE A 402 -19.60 2.22 -7.92
CA PHE A 402 -19.57 2.89 -6.62
C PHE A 402 -18.15 3.31 -6.21
N SER A 403 -18.06 4.35 -5.39
CA SER A 403 -16.78 4.93 -4.94
C SER A 403 -15.96 4.04 -4.01
N TRP A 404 -16.58 3.01 -3.43
CA TRP A 404 -15.89 2.05 -2.58
C TRP A 404 -15.07 1.02 -3.38
N GLY A 405 -15.27 0.93 -4.70
CA GLY A 405 -14.50 0.04 -5.57
C GLY A 405 -13.58 0.82 -6.50
N GLN A 406 -12.38 0.28 -6.73
CA GLN A 406 -11.40 0.86 -7.64
C GLN A 406 -10.72 -0.24 -8.47
N ALA A 407 -10.69 -0.08 -9.79
CA ALA A 407 -9.87 -0.95 -10.64
C ALA A 407 -8.37 -0.75 -10.38
N VAL A 408 -7.64 -1.86 -10.31
CA VAL A 408 -6.19 -1.90 -10.18
C VAL A 408 -5.62 -2.50 -11.46
N ALA A 409 -4.89 -1.70 -12.22
CA ALA A 409 -4.25 -2.17 -13.46
C ALA A 409 -3.08 -3.13 -13.16
N PRO A 410 -2.74 -4.04 -14.09
CA PRO A 410 -1.50 -4.80 -14.00
C PRO A 410 -0.29 -3.87 -13.85
N ASN A 411 0.74 -4.34 -13.14
CA ASN A 411 1.96 -3.62 -12.78
C ASN A 411 1.77 -2.37 -11.89
N LYS A 412 0.55 -2.07 -11.42
CA LYS A 412 0.30 -0.98 -10.48
C LYS A 412 1.03 -1.25 -9.17
N ASP A 413 1.70 -0.22 -8.65
CA ASP A 413 2.32 -0.26 -7.32
C ASP A 413 1.25 -0.46 -6.24
N LEU A 414 1.41 -1.51 -5.44
CA LEU A 414 0.47 -1.91 -4.41
C LEU A 414 0.71 -1.20 -3.08
N VAL A 415 1.93 -0.71 -2.84
CA VAL A 415 2.28 -0.04 -1.58
C VAL A 415 1.34 1.13 -1.28
N PRO A 416 1.14 2.13 -2.17
CA PRO A 416 0.26 3.26 -1.87
C PRO A 416 -1.22 2.90 -1.81
N LEU A 417 -1.61 1.69 -2.23
CA LEU A 417 -3.00 1.22 -2.17
C LEU A 417 -3.31 0.49 -0.86
N LEU A 418 -2.32 -0.22 -0.31
CA LEU A 418 -2.50 -1.16 0.80
C LEU A 418 -1.71 -0.78 2.05
N ILE A 419 -0.71 0.10 1.95
CA ILE A 419 0.08 0.60 3.09
C ILE A 419 -0.20 2.08 3.24
N ASP A 420 -1.06 2.44 4.18
CA ASP A 420 -1.39 3.83 4.49
C ASP A 420 -0.50 4.37 5.62
N SER A 421 0.42 5.29 5.29
CA SER A 421 1.25 5.96 6.29
C SER A 421 0.64 7.26 6.84
N SER A 422 -0.69 7.42 6.79
CA SER A 422 -1.38 8.68 7.10
C SER A 422 -1.21 9.15 8.55
N SER A 423 -1.30 10.48 8.72
CA SER A 423 -1.17 11.18 10.00
C SER A 423 -2.25 10.81 11.02
N SER A 424 -3.33 10.14 10.63
CA SER A 424 -4.45 9.87 11.54
C SER A 424 -4.10 8.85 12.62
N LEU A 425 -3.29 7.82 12.32
CA LEU A 425 -2.78 6.90 13.33
C LEU A 425 -1.77 7.58 14.26
N ALA A 426 -0.89 8.42 13.71
CA ALA A 426 0.02 9.24 14.50
C ALA A 426 -0.73 10.19 15.46
N LYS A 427 -1.84 10.79 15.01
CA LYS A 427 -2.73 11.63 15.84
C LYS A 427 -3.43 10.82 16.95
N LYS A 428 -3.89 9.60 16.65
CA LYS A 428 -4.47 8.70 17.68
C LYS A 428 -3.42 8.39 18.75
N ARG A 429 -2.21 8.02 18.34
CA ARG A 429 -1.08 7.76 19.24
C ARG A 429 -0.70 8.98 20.09
N LEU A 430 -0.67 10.18 19.51
CA LEU A 430 -0.36 11.39 20.28
C LEU A 430 -1.41 11.67 21.36
N ARG A 431 -2.69 11.42 21.04
CA ARG A 431 -3.78 11.58 22.01
C ARG A 431 -3.69 10.59 23.17
N SER A 432 -3.35 9.33 22.89
CA SER A 432 -3.23 8.31 23.94
C SER A 432 -2.02 8.51 24.84
N LEU A 433 -0.97 9.23 24.40
CA LEU A 433 0.15 9.62 25.26
C LEU A 433 -0.18 10.75 26.25
N HIS A 434 -1.28 11.48 26.04
CA HIS A 434 -1.69 12.61 26.89
C HIS A 434 -2.90 12.31 27.77
N ALA A 435 -3.51 11.13 27.63
CA ALA A 435 -4.58 10.64 28.49
C ALA A 435 -3.98 9.83 29.65
#